data_AF-A0A662FUW8-F1
#
_entry.id   AF-A0A662FUW8-F1
#
_cell.length_a   1.000
_cell.length_b   1.000
_cell.length_c   1.000
_cell.angle_alpha   90.00
_cell.angle_beta   90.00
_cell.angle_gamma   90.00
#
_symmetry.space_group_name_H-M   'P 1'
#
loop_
_entity.id
_entity.type
_entity.pdbx_description
1 polymer ?
#
loop_
_entity_poly.entity_id
_entity_poly.type
_entity_poly.pdbx_seq_one_letter_code
_entity_poly.pdbx_strand_id
1 'polypeptide(L)'
;MERSEVLKLLDLPETKISVYRTRPKIELRGRISRSLVEEISRLKGEPEWMLKLRLRSLELFEKLPFSNWLQGIDELDLDELAHYVKPETEIRSSWEEIPEDIRRVYEQLGLPEIEAKILAGLATQYDSENVYLGFKKYLEELGVILMDMSEAVVKYPDLVKRYF
;
A
#
# COMPACT_ATOMS: atom_id res chain seq x y z
N MET A 1 0.64 27.26 4.02
CA MET A 1 -0.64 26.55 4.24
C MET A 1 -0.67 26.14 5.69
N GLU A 2 -1.67 26.59 6.44
CA GLU A 2 -1.81 26.21 7.85
C GLU A 2 -2.29 24.76 7.99
N ARG A 3 -1.97 24.10 9.12
CA ARG A 3 -2.40 22.72 9.41
C ARG A 3 -3.92 22.54 9.29
N SER A 4 -4.67 23.58 9.62
CA SER A 4 -6.14 23.62 9.53
C SER A 4 -6.65 23.56 8.07
N GLU A 5 -5.91 24.11 7.11
CA GLU A 5 -6.26 24.10 5.69
C GLU A 5 -5.96 22.74 5.05
N VAL A 6 -4.85 22.10 5.44
CA VAL A 6 -4.50 20.73 5.01
C VAL A 6 -5.59 19.73 5.43
N LEU A 7 -6.09 19.85 6.67
CA LEU A 7 -7.11 18.93 7.18
C LEU A 7 -8.46 19.08 6.45
N LYS A 8 -8.85 20.30 6.08
CA LYS A 8 -10.05 20.53 5.25
C LYS A 8 -9.92 19.97 3.84
N LEU A 9 -8.71 19.90 3.31
CA LEU A 9 -8.43 19.30 2.00
C LEU A 9 -8.52 17.78 1.99
N LEU A 10 -8.32 17.14 3.15
CA LEU A 10 -8.46 15.70 3.34
C LEU A 10 -9.90 15.30 3.71
N ASP A 11 -10.81 16.26 3.84
CA ASP A 11 -12.23 16.02 4.09
C ASP A 11 -12.90 15.57 2.79
N LEU A 12 -12.79 14.27 2.52
CA LEU A 12 -13.29 13.66 1.30
C LEU A 12 -14.83 13.70 1.27
N PRO A 13 -15.46 14.08 0.15
CA PRO A 13 -16.92 14.07 0.05
C PRO A 13 -17.46 12.65 0.23
N GLU A 14 -18.59 12.51 0.93
CA GLU A 14 -19.32 11.23 1.04
C GLU A 14 -19.79 10.78 -0.36
N THR A 15 -18.93 10.05 -1.04
CA THR A 15 -19.15 9.58 -2.40
C THR A 15 -19.40 8.09 -2.35
N LYS A 16 -20.45 7.61 -3.02
CA LYS A 16 -20.62 6.17 -3.27
C LYS A 16 -19.51 5.73 -4.20
N ILE A 17 -18.41 5.27 -3.61
CA ILE A 17 -17.31 4.65 -4.36
C ILE A 17 -17.88 3.37 -4.97
N SER A 18 -18.08 3.36 -6.28
CA SER A 18 -18.31 2.11 -7.00
C SER A 18 -17.02 1.30 -6.90
N VAL A 19 -17.10 0.11 -6.31
CA VAL A 19 -15.97 -0.81 -6.21
C VAL A 19 -15.66 -1.31 -7.62
N TYR A 20 -14.82 -0.58 -8.35
CA TYR A 20 -14.21 -1.08 -9.57
C TYR A 20 -13.17 -2.10 -9.15
N ARG A 21 -13.43 -3.38 -9.43
CA ARG A 21 -12.41 -4.43 -9.33
C ARG A 21 -11.61 -4.41 -10.62
N THR A 22 -10.37 -3.94 -10.53
CA THR A 22 -9.40 -4.22 -11.60
C THR A 22 -9.14 -5.73 -11.63
N ARG A 23 -8.73 -6.27 -12.79
CA ARG A 23 -8.33 -7.69 -12.83
C ARG A 23 -6.98 -7.82 -12.13
N PRO A 24 -6.86 -8.66 -11.09
CA PRO A 24 -5.58 -8.85 -10.45
C PRO A 24 -4.64 -9.61 -11.38
N LYS A 25 -3.42 -9.12 -11.51
CA LYS A 25 -2.34 -9.84 -12.20
C LYS A 25 -1.88 -11.04 -11.37
N ILE A 26 -1.85 -10.87 -10.05
CA ILE A 26 -1.55 -11.93 -9.08
C ILE A 26 -2.52 -11.78 -7.92
N GLU A 27 -3.12 -12.89 -7.51
CA GLU A 27 -3.95 -12.96 -6.33
C GLU A 27 -3.52 -14.20 -5.52
N LEU A 28 -3.07 -13.98 -4.29
CA LEU A 28 -2.69 -15.04 -3.36
C LEU A 28 -3.75 -15.09 -2.25
N ARG A 29 -4.45 -16.23 -2.18
CA ARG A 29 -5.51 -16.54 -1.22
C ARG A 29 -5.17 -17.80 -0.45
N GLY A 30 -5.98 -18.12 0.55
CA GLY A 30 -5.78 -19.32 1.35
C GLY A 30 -4.98 -19.03 2.61
N ARG A 31 -4.73 -20.07 3.38
CA ARG A 31 -4.08 -19.97 4.68
C ARG A 31 -2.80 -19.13 4.70
N ILE A 32 -2.71 -18.25 5.69
CA ILE A 32 -1.48 -17.56 6.07
C ILE A 32 -0.44 -18.60 6.49
N SER A 33 0.46 -18.91 5.57
CA SER A 33 1.40 -20.02 5.66
C SER A 33 2.80 -19.57 5.27
N ARG A 34 3.79 -20.39 5.62
CA ARG A 34 5.19 -20.14 5.26
C ARG A 34 5.37 -19.94 3.75
N SER A 35 4.76 -20.80 2.94
CA SER A 35 4.84 -20.73 1.48
C SER A 35 4.22 -19.44 0.94
N LEU A 36 3.12 -18.97 1.53
CA LEU A 36 2.50 -17.70 1.16
C LEU A 36 3.45 -16.53 1.44
N VAL A 37 4.06 -16.50 2.64
CA VAL A 37 5.00 -15.45 3.05
C VAL A 37 6.24 -15.44 2.16
N GLU A 38 6.81 -16.61 1.88
CA GLU A 38 7.96 -16.76 0.97
C GLU A 38 7.63 -16.29 -0.44
N GLU A 39 6.43 -16.62 -0.95
CA GLU A 39 5.98 -16.19 -2.27
C GLU A 39 5.79 -14.67 -2.36
N ILE A 40 5.15 -14.03 -1.36
CA ILE A 40 5.02 -12.57 -1.32
C ILE A 40 6.40 -11.90 -1.29
N SER A 41 7.31 -12.42 -0.46
CA SER A 41 8.67 -11.89 -0.34
C SER A 41 9.44 -12.00 -1.66
N ARG A 42 9.29 -13.13 -2.38
CA ARG A 42 9.85 -13.35 -3.72
C ARG A 42 9.27 -12.39 -4.75
N LEU A 43 7.95 -12.18 -4.76
CA LEU A 43 7.27 -11.27 -5.68
C LEU A 43 7.68 -9.80 -5.48
N LYS A 44 7.96 -9.41 -4.23
CA LYS A 44 8.46 -8.08 -3.88
C LYS A 44 9.98 -7.93 -3.99
N GLY A 45 10.71 -9.02 -4.29
CA GLY A 45 12.16 -9.00 -4.45
C GLY A 45 12.92 -8.64 -3.17
N GLU A 46 12.38 -9.03 -2.01
CA GLU A 46 12.90 -8.59 -0.71
C GLU A 46 14.26 -9.24 -0.36
N PRO A 47 15.12 -8.52 0.39
CA PRO A 47 16.35 -9.08 0.91
C PRO A 47 16.06 -10.11 2.02
N GLU A 48 17.01 -11.03 2.21
CA GLU A 48 16.87 -12.19 3.13
C GLU A 48 16.48 -11.79 4.56
N TRP A 49 16.96 -10.64 5.05
CA TRP A 49 16.64 -10.18 6.41
C TRP A 49 15.16 -9.85 6.59
N MET A 50 14.50 -9.33 5.54
CA MET A 50 13.07 -9.01 5.57
C MET A 50 12.25 -10.30 5.54
N LEU A 51 12.62 -11.27 4.72
CA LEU A 51 11.98 -12.59 4.71
C LEU A 51 12.08 -13.26 6.10
N LYS A 52 13.26 -13.25 6.72
CA LYS A 52 13.44 -13.80 8.08
C LYS A 52 12.57 -13.10 9.11
N LEU A 53 12.43 -11.77 9.01
CA LEU A 53 11.55 -11.00 9.88
C LEU A 53 10.08 -11.41 9.69
N ARG A 54 9.61 -11.51 8.45
CA ARG A 54 8.23 -11.94 8.13
C ARG A 54 7.93 -13.34 8.64
N LEU A 55 8.85 -14.29 8.45
CA LEU A 55 8.70 -15.65 8.96
C LEU A 55 8.64 -15.70 10.49
N ARG A 56 9.45 -14.88 11.17
CA ARG A 56 9.37 -14.73 12.64
C ARG A 56 8.02 -14.15 13.06
N SER A 57 7.49 -13.18 12.33
CA SER A 57 6.16 -12.62 12.58
C SER A 57 5.05 -13.65 12.36
N LEU A 58 5.18 -14.53 11.37
CA LEU A 58 4.26 -15.66 11.16
C LEU A 58 4.27 -16.61 12.37
N GLU A 59 5.45 -16.98 12.87
CA GLU A 59 5.54 -17.83 14.07
C GLU A 59 4.90 -17.18 15.31
N LEU A 60 4.97 -15.85 15.43
CA LEU A 60 4.29 -15.12 16.51
C LEU A 60 2.79 -15.09 16.29
N PHE A 61 2.35 -14.83 15.06
CA PHE A 61 0.94 -14.85 14.68
C PHE A 61 0.28 -16.20 15.04
N GLU A 62 0.94 -17.32 14.76
CA GLU A 62 0.43 -18.66 15.09
C GLU A 62 0.37 -18.96 16.60
N LYS A 63 1.16 -18.25 17.42
CA LYS A 63 1.23 -18.47 18.88
C LYS A 63 0.33 -17.53 19.66
N LEU A 64 0.04 -16.36 19.12
CA LEU A 64 -0.76 -15.35 19.81
C LEU A 64 -2.24 -15.74 19.77
N PRO A 65 -2.97 -15.59 20.88
CA PRO A 65 -4.41 -15.84 20.88
C PRO A 65 -5.13 -14.82 19.98
N PHE A 66 -6.24 -15.23 19.40
CA PHE A 66 -7.12 -14.32 18.69
C PHE A 66 -7.60 -13.22 19.64
N SER A 67 -7.70 -12.00 19.12
CA SER A 67 -8.16 -10.85 19.90
C SER A 67 -9.61 -11.06 20.34
N ASN A 68 -9.91 -10.82 21.63
CA ASN A 68 -11.24 -11.03 22.21
C ASN A 68 -12.00 -9.73 22.50
N TRP A 69 -11.43 -8.56 22.17
CA TRP A 69 -12.05 -7.26 22.44
C TRP A 69 -12.86 -6.71 21.25
N LEU A 70 -12.75 -7.34 20.07
CA LEU A 70 -13.51 -6.96 18.88
C LEU A 70 -14.67 -7.94 18.68
N GLN A 71 -15.91 -7.43 18.60
CA GLN A 71 -17.07 -8.27 18.32
C GLN A 71 -17.06 -8.78 16.87
N GLY A 72 -17.48 -10.02 16.66
CA GLY A 72 -17.60 -10.64 15.32
C GLY A 72 -16.29 -11.16 14.74
N ILE A 73 -15.17 -11.06 15.46
CA ILE A 73 -13.87 -11.55 14.97
C ILE A 73 -13.77 -13.07 14.94
N ASP A 74 -14.54 -13.76 15.79
CA ASP A 74 -14.60 -15.23 15.84
C ASP A 74 -15.25 -15.84 14.60
N GLU A 75 -16.01 -15.05 13.83
CA GLU A 75 -16.65 -15.46 12.58
C GLU A 75 -15.73 -15.26 11.36
N LEU A 76 -14.57 -14.64 11.55
CA LEU A 76 -13.65 -14.32 10.46
C LEU A 76 -12.83 -15.55 10.06
N ASP A 77 -13.15 -16.13 8.91
CA ASP A 77 -12.30 -17.12 8.26
C ASP A 77 -11.19 -16.42 7.48
N LEU A 78 -9.97 -16.43 8.03
CA LEU A 78 -8.81 -15.84 7.39
C LEU A 78 -8.39 -16.59 6.12
N ASP A 79 -8.66 -17.88 6.04
CA ASP A 79 -8.20 -18.71 4.92
C ASP A 79 -8.99 -18.40 3.63
N GLU A 80 -10.20 -17.87 3.75
CA GLU A 80 -11.02 -17.45 2.60
C GLU A 80 -10.59 -16.09 2.02
N LEU A 81 -9.72 -15.34 2.71
CA LEU A 81 -9.30 -14.01 2.31
C LEU A 81 -8.22 -14.03 1.22
N ALA A 82 -8.19 -12.96 0.41
CA ALA A 82 -7.04 -12.65 -0.41
C ALA A 82 -6.03 -11.86 0.44
N HIS A 83 -4.85 -12.43 0.65
CA HIS A 83 -3.81 -11.83 1.49
C HIS A 83 -2.82 -10.97 0.69
N TYR A 84 -2.71 -11.21 -0.61
CA TYR A 84 -1.92 -10.37 -1.49
C TYR A 84 -2.57 -10.28 -2.86
N VAL A 85 -2.78 -9.04 -3.32
CA VAL A 85 -3.40 -8.75 -4.60
C VAL A 85 -2.53 -7.73 -5.32
N LYS A 86 -1.94 -8.16 -6.44
CA LYS A 86 -1.15 -7.30 -7.33
C LYS A 86 -2.03 -6.90 -8.51
N PRO A 87 -2.38 -5.61 -8.66
CA PRO A 87 -3.13 -5.15 -9.81
C PRO A 87 -2.28 -5.26 -11.10
N GLU A 88 -2.95 -5.31 -12.26
CA GLU A 88 -2.28 -5.26 -13.57
C GLU A 88 -1.91 -3.82 -13.95
N THR A 89 -1.26 -3.11 -13.02
CA THR A 89 -0.71 -1.78 -13.25
C THR A 89 0.66 -1.67 -12.62
N GLU A 90 1.49 -0.85 -13.24
CA GLU A 90 2.76 -0.43 -12.66
C GLU A 90 2.56 0.90 -11.93
N ILE A 91 3.49 1.25 -11.05
CA ILE A 91 3.53 2.57 -10.40
C ILE A 91 3.75 3.62 -11.50
N ARG A 92 2.91 4.66 -11.52
CA ARG A 92 3.03 5.80 -12.41
C ARG A 92 3.26 7.08 -11.62
N SER A 93 4.05 7.99 -12.19
CA SER A 93 4.31 9.33 -11.64
C SER A 93 3.48 10.42 -12.31
N SER A 94 2.64 10.04 -13.27
CA SER A 94 1.80 10.92 -14.08
C SER A 94 0.35 10.46 -14.00
N TRP A 95 -0.58 11.41 -13.85
CA TRP A 95 -2.00 11.13 -13.74
C TRP A 95 -2.56 10.50 -15.03
N GLU A 96 -2.08 10.97 -16.18
CA GLU A 96 -2.52 10.53 -17.50
C GLU A 96 -2.08 9.10 -17.83
N GLU A 97 -1.15 8.53 -17.08
CA GLU A 97 -0.63 7.18 -17.27
C GLU A 97 -1.34 6.13 -16.41
N ILE A 98 -2.16 6.54 -15.44
CA ILE A 98 -2.95 5.63 -14.61
C ILE A 98 -4.07 5.01 -15.44
N PRO A 99 -4.32 3.68 -15.35
CA PRO A 99 -5.46 3.03 -15.97
C PRO A 99 -6.80 3.74 -15.70
N GLU A 100 -7.68 3.75 -16.71
CA GLU A 100 -8.92 4.54 -16.69
C GLU A 100 -9.87 4.14 -15.56
N ASP A 101 -9.96 2.85 -15.25
CA ASP A 101 -10.75 2.28 -14.17
C ASP A 101 -10.31 2.79 -12.79
N ILE A 102 -9.00 2.84 -12.54
CA ILE A 102 -8.42 3.40 -11.31
C ILE A 102 -8.58 4.93 -11.28
N ARG A 103 -8.32 5.60 -12.41
CA ARG A 103 -8.44 7.06 -12.53
C ARG A 103 -9.84 7.56 -12.17
N ARG A 104 -10.89 6.87 -12.64
CA ARG A 104 -12.29 7.22 -12.34
C ARG A 104 -12.59 7.19 -10.85
N VAL A 105 -12.09 6.18 -10.12
CA VAL A 105 -12.22 6.12 -8.65
C VAL A 105 -11.55 7.33 -8.02
N TYR A 106 -10.36 7.68 -8.50
CA TYR A 106 -9.59 8.75 -7.89
C TYR A 106 -10.10 10.15 -8.23
N GLU A 107 -10.70 10.34 -9.40
CA GLU A 107 -11.43 11.55 -9.77
C GLU A 107 -12.67 11.73 -8.89
N GLN A 108 -13.42 10.65 -8.61
CA GLN A 108 -14.54 10.68 -7.67
C GLN A 108 -14.10 11.09 -6.25
N LEU A 109 -12.87 10.74 -5.86
CA LEU A 109 -12.26 11.14 -4.59
C LEU A 109 -11.63 12.54 -4.62
N GLY A 110 -11.62 13.23 -5.77
CA GLY A 110 -11.03 14.56 -5.90
C GLY A 110 -9.50 14.59 -5.80
N LEU A 111 -8.82 13.45 -6.01
CA LEU A 111 -7.37 13.33 -5.81
C LEU A 111 -6.50 14.27 -6.68
N PRO A 112 -6.83 14.57 -7.95
CA PRO A 112 -6.04 15.53 -8.74
C PRO A 112 -5.97 16.93 -8.11
N GLU A 113 -7.09 17.40 -7.57
CA GLU A 113 -7.15 18.71 -6.92
C GLU A 113 -6.37 18.71 -5.60
N ILE A 114 -6.45 17.61 -4.87
CA ILE A 114 -5.72 17.41 -3.61
C ILE A 114 -4.22 17.40 -3.89
N GLU A 115 -3.76 16.64 -4.89
CA GLU A 115 -2.35 16.57 -5.28
C GLU A 115 -1.80 17.93 -5.72
N ALA A 116 -2.57 18.68 -6.50
CA ALA A 116 -2.17 20.03 -6.92
C ALA A 116 -1.95 20.97 -5.72
N LYS A 117 -2.72 20.77 -4.64
CA LYS A 117 -2.71 21.62 -3.44
C LYS A 117 -1.75 21.13 -2.35
N ILE A 118 -1.39 19.84 -2.31
CA ILE A 118 -0.48 19.27 -1.30
C ILE A 118 0.99 19.53 -1.70
N LEU A 119 1.73 20.14 -0.77
CA LEU A 119 3.14 20.51 -0.95
C LEU A 119 4.09 19.31 -1.00
N ALA A 120 3.78 18.21 -0.32
CA ALA A 120 4.72 17.11 -0.09
C ALA A 120 4.74 16.02 -1.18
N GLY A 121 3.75 16.00 -2.07
CA GLY A 121 3.48 14.86 -2.97
C GLY A 121 2.33 13.97 -2.47
N LEU A 122 1.92 13.01 -3.30
CA LEU A 122 0.82 12.08 -3.04
C LEU A 122 1.24 10.67 -3.45
N ALA A 123 1.14 9.71 -2.53
CA ALA A 123 1.24 8.28 -2.84
C ALA A 123 -0.15 7.66 -2.71
N THR A 124 -0.57 6.90 -3.71
CA THR A 124 -1.87 6.22 -3.68
C THR A 124 -1.68 4.72 -3.85
N GLN A 125 -2.22 3.99 -2.88
CA GLN A 125 -2.23 2.53 -2.86
C GLN A 125 -3.55 2.01 -3.42
N TYR A 126 -3.46 0.98 -4.26
CA TYR A 126 -4.59 0.19 -4.71
C TYR A 126 -4.27 -1.28 -4.45
N ASP A 127 -5.13 -1.97 -3.70
CA ASP A 127 -4.86 -3.30 -3.17
C ASP A 127 -3.53 -3.37 -2.41
N SER A 128 -2.61 -4.28 -2.78
CA SER A 128 -1.34 -4.50 -2.09
C SER A 128 -0.15 -3.73 -2.68
N GLU A 129 -0.39 -2.86 -3.67
CA GLU A 129 0.65 -2.12 -4.39
C GLU A 129 0.31 -0.63 -4.51
N ASN A 130 1.35 0.20 -4.56
CA ASN A 130 1.19 1.58 -4.97
C ASN A 130 0.96 1.65 -6.48
N VAL A 131 0.09 2.55 -6.90
CA VAL A 131 -0.24 2.77 -8.33
C VAL A 131 0.07 4.20 -8.77
N TYR A 132 0.15 5.11 -7.80
CA TYR A 132 0.54 6.50 -8.03
C TYR A 132 1.57 6.96 -7.01
N LEU A 133 2.61 7.64 -7.48
CA LEU A 133 3.54 8.38 -6.64
C LEU A 133 3.89 9.70 -7.31
N GLY A 134 3.19 10.77 -6.90
CA GLY A 134 3.51 12.13 -7.26
C GLY A 134 4.50 12.71 -6.25
N PHE A 135 5.71 13.07 -6.69
CA PHE A 135 6.72 13.71 -5.84
C PHE A 135 7.17 15.04 -6.45
N LYS A 136 7.25 16.09 -5.63
CA LYS A 136 7.63 17.42 -6.10
C LYS A 136 9.16 17.50 -6.21
N LYS A 137 9.68 17.84 -7.39
CA LYS A 137 11.13 17.98 -7.67
C LYS A 137 11.90 18.82 -6.64
N TYR A 138 11.29 19.87 -6.10
CA TYR A 138 11.96 20.71 -5.10
C TYR A 138 12.32 19.94 -3.80
N LEU A 139 11.56 18.88 -3.46
CA LEU A 139 11.87 18.04 -2.30
C LEU A 139 13.05 17.10 -2.58
N GLU A 140 13.17 16.60 -3.82
CA GLU A 140 14.36 15.87 -4.28
C GLU A 140 15.61 16.75 -4.19
N GLU A 141 15.51 18.02 -4.61
CA GLU A 141 16.60 19.00 -4.51
C GLU A 141 17.03 19.28 -3.06
N LEU A 142 16.10 19.16 -2.11
CA LEU A 142 16.38 19.27 -0.67
C LEU A 142 16.89 17.96 -0.06
N GLY A 143 17.04 16.88 -0.84
CA GLY A 143 17.53 15.57 -0.40
C GLY A 143 16.47 14.70 0.27
N VAL A 144 15.18 15.02 0.13
CA VAL A 144 14.08 14.20 0.66
C VAL A 144 13.88 12.99 -0.25
N ILE A 145 13.78 11.81 0.37
CA ILE A 145 13.52 10.54 -0.31
C ILE A 145 12.07 10.13 -0.03
N LEU A 146 11.20 10.22 -1.03
CA LEU A 146 9.84 9.68 -0.99
C LEU A 146 9.72 8.53 -1.99
N MET A 147 9.43 7.32 -1.51
CA MET A 147 9.28 6.14 -2.34
C MET A 147 8.43 5.06 -1.67
N ASP A 148 8.02 4.08 -2.46
CA ASP A 148 7.35 2.87 -1.99
C ASP A 148 8.24 2.09 -0.99
N MET A 149 7.64 1.54 0.06
CA MET A 149 8.37 0.78 1.06
C MET A 149 8.96 -0.52 0.51
N SER A 150 8.30 -1.18 -0.44
CA SER A 150 8.84 -2.37 -1.12
C SER A 150 10.10 -2.00 -1.90
N GLU A 151 10.14 -0.83 -2.53
CA GLU A 151 11.38 -0.32 -3.16
C GLU A 151 12.43 0.09 -2.14
N ALA A 152 12.05 0.77 -1.05
CA ALA A 152 12.97 1.26 -0.03
C ALA A 152 13.74 0.10 0.63
N VAL A 153 13.04 -1.00 0.91
CA VAL A 153 13.62 -2.22 1.49
C VAL A 153 14.72 -2.82 0.60
N VAL A 154 14.59 -2.68 -0.73
CA VAL A 154 15.56 -3.21 -1.71
C VAL A 154 16.68 -2.20 -2.00
N LYS A 155 16.35 -0.92 -2.19
CA LYS A 155 17.31 0.15 -2.55
C LYS A 155 18.14 0.64 -1.36
N TYR A 156 17.54 0.70 -0.16
CA TYR A 156 18.17 1.20 1.07
C TYR A 156 18.03 0.20 2.24
N PRO A 157 18.45 -1.06 2.07
CA PRO A 157 18.18 -2.13 3.04
C PRO A 157 18.76 -1.81 4.42
N ASP A 158 19.96 -1.22 4.50
CA ASP A 158 20.60 -0.91 5.78
C ASP A 158 19.90 0.21 6.55
N LEU A 159 19.40 1.22 5.82
CA LEU A 159 18.66 2.32 6.41
C LEU A 159 17.31 1.83 6.93
N VAL A 160 16.57 1.08 6.11
CA VAL A 160 15.27 0.55 6.50
C VAL A 160 15.43 -0.43 7.67
N LYS A 161 16.35 -1.39 7.57
CA LYS A 161 16.59 -2.39 8.62
C LYS A 161 16.95 -1.78 9.98
N ARG A 162 17.58 -0.60 10.00
CA ARG A 162 17.92 0.09 11.25
C ARG A 162 16.69 0.58 12.03
N TYR A 163 15.58 0.87 11.33
CA TYR A 163 14.40 1.53 11.90
C TYR A 163 13.08 0.76 11.71
N PHE A 164 13.12 -0.43 11.12
CA PHE A 164 11.94 -1.24 10.85
C PHE A 164 11.35 -1.88 12.12
#